data_AF-A0A353NHL2-F1
#
_entry.id   AF-A0A353NHL2-F1
#
_cell.length_a   1.000
_cell.length_b   1.000
_cell.length_c   1.000
_cell.angle_alpha   90.00
_cell.angle_beta   90.00
_cell.angle_gamma   90.00
#
_symmetry.space_group_name_H-M   'P 1'
#
loop_
_entity.id
_entity.type
_entity.pdbx_description
1 polymer ?
#
loop_
_entity_poly.entity_id
_entity_poly.type
_entity_poly.pdbx_seq_one_letter_code
_entity_poly.pdbx_strand_id
1 'polypeptide(L)'
;IAGIIAGNVVRPADVAARYGGEEFAFILPETGLDGAIAVAEEIRQGIYNLALPHAYSSTADFVTASLGVTAVTGKAVMSESDIIARADKLLYKAKKGGRNRVEADATGGERQSGTGKNLIQLVWQENFNCGNPLIDAQHRELFQMTNDLLGAIESSTPNFNIAERVTHLLKELLKHFHDEEAILEAVQFPDRKLHAEEHARLYQKSLELARMFNADNPPLGEIYKFLVYEVVFRHMALADRTFYSFIGKVTAENMAASPSQPS
;
A
#
# COMPACT_ATOMS: atom_id res chain seq x y z
N ILE A 1 -11.89 -13.15 15.18
CA ILE A 1 -11.64 -11.71 15.42
C ILE A 1 -10.28 -11.47 16.07
N ALA A 2 -10.05 -11.84 17.34
CA ALA A 2 -8.76 -11.59 18.01
C ALA A 2 -7.53 -12.15 17.26
N GLY A 3 -7.65 -13.35 16.68
CA GLY A 3 -6.58 -13.92 15.85
C GLY A 3 -6.28 -13.15 14.55
N ILE A 4 -7.29 -12.50 13.95
CA ILE A 4 -7.07 -11.62 12.79
C ILE A 4 -6.29 -10.38 13.23
N ILE A 5 -6.67 -9.77 14.35
CA ILE A 5 -5.98 -8.58 14.87
C ILE A 5 -4.53 -8.93 15.20
N ALA A 6 -4.30 -10.02 15.95
CA ALA A 6 -2.95 -10.46 16.30
C ALA A 6 -2.09 -10.85 15.08
N GLY A 7 -2.70 -11.34 14.00
CA GLY A 7 -2.01 -11.68 12.76
C GLY A 7 -1.59 -10.48 11.90
N ASN A 8 -2.15 -9.29 12.15
CA ASN A 8 -1.80 -8.05 11.42
C ASN A 8 -0.99 -7.07 12.28
N VAL A 9 -1.01 -7.23 13.61
CA VAL A 9 -0.28 -6.39 14.57
C VAL A 9 0.92 -7.21 15.08
N VAL A 10 1.93 -7.37 14.23
CA VAL A 10 2.97 -8.41 14.38
C VAL A 10 4.35 -7.90 14.77
N ARG A 11 4.62 -6.58 14.67
CA ARG A 11 5.95 -6.07 15.03
C ARG A 11 6.10 -6.07 16.55
N PRO A 12 7.31 -6.31 17.09
CA PRO A 12 7.53 -6.33 18.55
C PRO A 12 7.11 -5.05 19.28
N ALA A 13 7.12 -3.91 18.59
CA ALA A 13 6.71 -2.62 19.13
C ALA A 13 5.20 -2.37 19.01
N ASP A 14 4.49 -3.12 18.18
CA ASP A 14 3.06 -2.94 18.01
C ASP A 14 2.30 -3.50 19.22
N VAL A 15 1.22 -2.82 19.61
CA VAL A 15 0.36 -3.23 20.71
C VAL A 15 -1.06 -3.40 20.20
N ALA A 16 -1.70 -4.52 20.53
CA ALA A 16 -3.13 -4.73 20.35
C ALA A 16 -3.77 -5.10 21.69
N ALA A 17 -4.89 -4.46 22.01
CA ALA A 17 -5.62 -4.69 23.25
C ALA A 17 -7.13 -4.68 23.02
N ARG A 18 -7.86 -5.39 23.89
CA ARG A 18 -9.31 -5.24 24.01
C ARG A 18 -9.57 -4.08 24.98
N TYR A 19 -10.18 -3.02 24.49
CA TYR A 19 -10.39 -1.79 25.26
C TYR A 19 -11.61 -1.91 26.19
N GLY A 20 -12.66 -2.61 25.75
CA GLY A 20 -13.85 -2.90 26.55
C GLY A 20 -14.97 -3.48 25.70
N GLY A 21 -15.86 -4.29 26.27
CA GLY A 21 -17.00 -4.86 25.52
C GLY A 21 -16.57 -5.50 24.19
N GLU A 22 -17.05 -4.97 23.06
CA GLU A 22 -16.70 -5.43 21.70
C GLU A 22 -15.58 -4.59 21.03
N GLU A 23 -14.96 -3.68 21.78
CA GLU A 23 -14.01 -2.69 21.27
C GLU A 23 -12.55 -3.15 21.42
N PHE A 24 -11.78 -2.94 20.35
CA PHE A 24 -10.36 -3.23 20.25
C PHE A 24 -9.61 -1.95 19.91
N ALA A 25 -8.39 -1.81 20.43
CA ALA A 25 -7.48 -0.72 20.13
C ALA A 25 -6.11 -1.29 19.77
N PHE A 26 -5.39 -0.59 18.91
CA PHE A 26 -4.02 -0.94 18.56
C PHE A 26 -3.16 0.31 18.36
N ILE A 27 -1.89 0.20 18.75
CA ILE A 27 -0.87 1.24 18.66
C ILE A 27 0.23 0.71 17.76
N LEU A 28 0.59 1.51 16.75
CA LEU A 28 1.58 1.16 15.73
C LEU A 28 2.71 2.18 15.76
N PRO A 29 3.76 1.98 16.58
CA PRO A 29 4.90 2.89 16.62
C PRO A 29 5.57 3.02 15.25
N GLU A 30 6.19 4.18 15.00
CA GLU A 30 6.93 4.45 13.75
C GLU A 30 6.11 4.19 12.47
N THR A 31 4.79 4.36 12.58
CA THR A 31 3.85 4.09 11.48
C THR A 31 3.11 5.37 11.16
N GLY A 32 3.31 5.86 9.94
CA GLY A 32 2.55 6.99 9.42
C GLY A 32 1.06 6.65 9.25
N LEU A 33 0.25 7.68 9.01
CA LEU A 33 -1.20 7.53 8.87
C LEU A 33 -1.58 6.47 7.84
N ASP A 34 -0.92 6.46 6.68
CA ASP A 34 -1.23 5.52 5.59
C ASP A 34 -0.90 4.07 5.95
N GLY A 35 0.23 3.84 6.62
CA GLY A 35 0.59 2.51 7.13
C GLY A 35 -0.42 2.01 8.17
N ALA A 36 -0.90 2.91 9.04
CA ALA A 36 -1.92 2.58 10.03
C ALA A 36 -3.29 2.30 9.37
N ILE A 37 -3.65 3.04 8.31
CA ILE A 37 -4.85 2.78 7.51
C ILE A 37 -4.77 1.40 6.84
N ALA A 38 -3.61 1.05 6.29
CA ALA A 38 -3.41 -0.25 5.64
C ALA A 38 -3.66 -1.41 6.61
N VAL A 39 -3.03 -1.37 7.80
CA VAL A 39 -3.25 -2.37 8.85
C VAL A 39 -4.72 -2.43 9.28
N ALA A 40 -5.38 -1.28 9.39
CA ALA A 40 -6.80 -1.22 9.74
C ALA A 40 -7.71 -1.85 8.66
N GLU A 41 -7.42 -1.64 7.37
CA GLU A 41 -8.16 -2.27 6.27
C GLU A 41 -7.93 -3.78 6.20
N GLU A 42 -6.71 -4.26 6.46
CA GLU A 42 -6.42 -5.70 6.54
C GLU A 42 -7.20 -6.38 7.66
N ILE A 43 -7.23 -5.76 8.84
CA ILE A 43 -8.04 -6.24 9.97
C ILE A 43 -9.52 -6.24 9.58
N ARG A 44 -10.01 -5.16 8.96
CA ARG A 44 -11.41 -5.04 8.55
C ARG A 44 -11.83 -6.14 7.58
N GLN A 45 -11.06 -6.32 6.51
CA GLN A 45 -11.33 -7.34 5.50
C GLN A 45 -11.13 -8.74 6.04
N GLY A 46 -10.12 -8.97 6.87
CA GLY A 46 -9.91 -10.24 7.55
C GLY A 46 -11.12 -10.64 8.40
N ILE A 47 -11.73 -9.68 9.13
CA ILE A 47 -12.95 -9.93 9.90
C ILE A 47 -14.15 -10.18 8.98
N TYR A 48 -14.33 -9.37 7.92
CA TYR A 48 -15.41 -9.54 6.96
C TYR A 48 -15.37 -10.92 6.29
N ASN A 49 -14.19 -11.37 5.89
CA ASN A 49 -13.97 -12.65 5.20
C ASN A 49 -14.19 -13.88 6.09
N LEU A 50 -14.25 -13.72 7.42
CA LEU A 50 -14.68 -14.83 8.29
C LEU A 50 -16.16 -15.19 8.08
N ALA A 51 -16.95 -14.29 7.46
CA ALA A 51 -18.37 -14.47 7.17
C ALA A 51 -19.15 -14.99 8.39
N LEU A 52 -18.81 -14.50 9.59
CA LEU A 52 -19.41 -14.95 10.84
C LEU A 52 -20.86 -14.48 10.89
N PRO A 53 -21.86 -15.39 10.94
CA PRO A 53 -23.26 -14.99 11.00
C PRO A 53 -23.54 -14.12 12.22
N HIS A 54 -24.23 -13.00 12.00
CA HIS A 54 -24.60 -12.05 13.04
C HIS A 54 -26.11 -12.09 13.30
N ALA A 55 -26.62 -13.30 13.57
CA ALA A 55 -28.05 -13.65 13.58
C ALA A 55 -28.95 -12.81 14.50
N TYR A 56 -28.38 -12.09 15.47
CA TYR A 56 -29.11 -11.21 16.40
C TYR A 56 -28.90 -9.72 16.11
N SER A 57 -28.25 -9.37 15.01
CA SER A 57 -28.00 -7.98 14.62
C SER A 57 -29.06 -7.45 13.69
N SER A 58 -29.57 -6.27 13.98
CA SER A 58 -30.43 -5.51 13.08
C SER A 58 -29.66 -4.73 12.02
N THR A 59 -28.33 -4.88 11.95
CA THR A 59 -27.45 -3.97 11.21
C THR A 59 -26.72 -4.61 10.04
N ALA A 60 -26.40 -5.90 10.11
CA ALA A 60 -25.75 -6.65 9.05
C ALA A 60 -25.91 -8.16 9.31
N ASP A 61 -25.95 -8.96 8.24
CA ASP A 61 -26.07 -10.42 8.32
C ASP A 61 -24.79 -11.09 8.83
N PHE A 62 -23.65 -10.39 8.74
CA PHE A 62 -22.34 -10.87 9.16
C PHE A 62 -21.65 -9.89 10.11
N VAL A 63 -20.77 -10.42 10.95
CA VAL A 63 -19.92 -9.61 11.83
C VAL A 63 -18.92 -8.83 10.98
N THR A 64 -18.89 -7.53 11.15
CA THR A 64 -17.98 -6.61 10.44
C THR A 64 -17.27 -5.70 11.43
N ALA A 65 -16.20 -5.05 11.00
CA ALA A 65 -15.46 -4.08 11.80
C ALA A 65 -15.57 -2.68 11.19
N SER A 66 -15.68 -1.66 12.05
CA SER A 66 -15.49 -0.27 11.67
C SER A 66 -14.32 0.26 12.48
N LEU A 67 -13.42 1.02 11.86
CA LEU A 67 -12.19 1.47 12.53
C LEU A 67 -11.99 2.97 12.33
N GLY A 68 -11.49 3.63 13.37
CA GLY A 68 -11.05 5.03 13.33
C GLY A 68 -9.52 5.08 13.45
N VAL A 69 -8.84 5.76 12.53
CA VAL A 69 -7.37 5.76 12.44
C VAL A 69 -6.81 7.18 12.50
N THR A 70 -5.94 7.43 13.48
CA THR A 70 -5.19 8.68 13.64
C THR A 70 -3.70 8.36 13.70
N ALA A 71 -2.87 9.30 13.29
CA ALA A 71 -1.42 9.23 13.45
C ALA A 71 -0.87 10.58 13.92
N VAL A 72 0.19 10.52 14.72
CA VAL A 72 0.87 11.70 15.25
C VAL A 72 2.30 11.69 14.74
N THR A 73 2.71 12.76 14.06
CA THR A 73 4.11 12.97 13.64
C THR A 73 4.76 14.02 14.53
N GLY A 74 6.08 13.90 14.75
CA GLY A 74 6.87 14.48 15.84
C GLY A 74 7.00 16.01 15.93
N LYS A 75 5.96 16.78 15.61
CA LYS A 75 5.87 18.22 15.86
C LYS A 75 4.61 18.65 16.63
N ALA A 76 3.57 17.83 16.66
CA ALA A 76 2.35 18.16 17.39
C ALA A 76 2.43 17.68 18.85
N VAL A 77 2.31 18.60 19.82
CA VAL A 77 2.09 18.25 21.22
C VAL A 77 0.63 17.83 21.36
N MET A 78 0.35 16.54 21.17
CA MET A 78 -0.96 15.95 21.46
C MET A 78 -0.87 15.14 22.75
N SER A 79 -1.84 15.31 23.64
CA SER A 79 -1.94 14.43 24.81
C SER A 79 -2.45 13.04 24.39
N GLU A 80 -2.18 12.03 25.22
CA GLU A 80 -2.70 10.67 25.04
C GLU A 80 -4.24 10.67 24.91
N SER A 81 -4.92 11.49 25.72
CA SER A 81 -6.38 11.68 25.65
C SER A 81 -6.86 12.27 24.33
N ASP A 82 -6.09 13.16 23.70
CA ASP A 82 -6.48 13.77 22.43
C ASP A 82 -6.38 12.77 21.28
N ILE A 83 -5.36 11.89 21.32
CA ILE A 83 -5.16 10.84 20.32
C ILE A 83 -6.34 9.84 20.38
N ILE A 84 -6.71 9.41 21.58
CA ILE A 84 -7.85 8.50 21.80
C ILE A 84 -9.15 9.16 21.34
N ALA A 85 -9.43 10.39 21.78
CA ALA A 85 -10.66 11.11 21.40
C ALA A 85 -10.77 11.32 19.88
N ARG A 86 -9.64 11.50 19.20
CA ARG A 86 -9.57 11.64 17.74
C ARG A 86 -9.88 10.33 17.02
N ALA A 87 -9.26 9.23 17.45
CA ALA A 87 -9.55 7.88 16.94
C ALA A 87 -11.04 7.54 17.13
N ASP A 88 -11.60 7.82 18.32
CA ASP A 88 -13.01 7.56 18.64
C ASP A 88 -13.97 8.38 17.76
N LYS A 89 -13.66 9.65 17.51
CA LYS A 89 -14.46 10.48 16.61
C LYS A 89 -14.51 9.91 15.20
N LEU A 90 -13.38 9.42 14.70
CA LEU A 90 -13.28 8.78 13.39
C LEU A 90 -14.03 7.44 13.37
N LEU A 91 -13.91 6.63 14.42
CA LEU A 91 -14.68 5.40 14.58
C LEU A 91 -16.18 5.68 14.60
N TYR A 92 -16.62 6.74 15.29
CA TYR A 92 -18.01 7.17 15.29
C TYR A 92 -18.47 7.60 13.89
N LYS A 93 -17.63 8.32 13.14
CA LYS A 93 -17.89 8.65 11.74
C LYS A 93 -18.03 7.38 10.89
N ALA A 94 -17.17 6.38 11.07
CA ALA A 94 -17.24 5.12 10.34
C ALA A 94 -18.55 4.39 10.63
N LYS A 95 -18.94 4.35 11.91
CA LYS A 95 -20.23 3.81 12.35
C LYS A 95 -21.37 4.57 11.67
N LYS A 96 -21.41 5.90 11.72
CA LYS A 96 -22.50 6.70 11.11
C LYS A 96 -22.50 6.68 9.59
N GLY A 97 -21.35 6.49 8.95
CA GLY A 97 -21.17 6.43 7.50
C GLY A 97 -21.55 5.11 6.84
N GLY A 98 -22.25 4.22 7.54
CA GLY A 98 -22.69 2.92 7.00
C GLY A 98 -21.92 1.71 7.49
N ARG A 99 -21.02 1.88 8.48
CA ARG A 99 -20.21 0.80 9.09
C ARG A 99 -19.34 0.09 8.05
N ASN A 100 -18.71 -1.01 8.47
CA ASN A 100 -17.80 -1.84 7.68
C ASN A 100 -16.80 -1.02 6.85
N ARG A 101 -16.17 -0.03 7.48
CA ARG A 101 -15.21 0.88 6.83
C ARG A 101 -14.16 1.40 7.80
N VAL A 102 -13.06 1.88 7.24
CA VAL A 102 -12.07 2.67 7.95
C VAL A 102 -12.36 4.16 7.71
N GLU A 103 -12.34 4.96 8.77
CA GLU A 103 -12.26 6.41 8.69
C GLU A 103 -10.94 6.85 9.30
N ALA A 104 -10.25 7.74 8.62
CA ALA A 104 -8.96 8.24 9.06
C ALA A 104 -8.94 9.77 9.06
N ASP A 105 -7.93 10.33 9.72
CA ASP A 105 -7.68 11.76 9.63
C ASP A 105 -7.47 12.23 8.19
N ALA A 106 -7.91 13.45 7.91
CA ALA A 106 -7.40 14.15 6.75
C ALA A 106 -5.89 14.37 7.00
N THR A 107 -5.04 13.96 6.06
CA THR A 107 -3.59 14.13 6.12
C THR A 107 -3.26 15.60 6.47
N GLY A 108 -2.77 15.80 7.69
CA GLY A 108 -2.56 17.12 8.29
C GLY A 108 -1.12 17.28 8.75
N GLY A 109 -0.20 17.47 7.80
CA GLY A 109 1.09 18.11 8.05
C GLY A 109 0.97 19.62 7.77
N GLU A 110 1.61 20.44 8.59
CA GLU A 110 1.50 21.91 8.59
C GLU A 110 1.64 22.57 7.22
N ARG A 111 0.74 23.53 6.96
CA ARG A 111 0.68 24.37 5.76
C ARG A 111 1.87 25.34 5.74
N GLN A 112 2.72 25.25 4.71
CA GLN A 112 3.34 26.44 4.13
C GLN A 112 2.70 26.73 2.76
N SER A 113 2.43 28.02 2.57
CA SER A 113 1.66 28.62 1.48
C SER A 113 2.25 28.31 0.09
N GLY A 114 1.42 27.82 -0.83
CA GLY A 114 1.80 27.65 -2.25
C GLY A 114 0.92 26.67 -3.03
N THR A 115 -0.31 27.10 -3.39
CA THR A 115 -1.11 26.67 -4.56
C THR A 115 -0.95 25.23 -5.10
N GLY A 116 -1.93 24.36 -4.83
CA GLY A 116 -2.19 23.13 -5.61
C GLY A 116 -2.41 21.88 -4.76
N LYS A 117 -3.57 21.23 -4.92
CA LYS A 117 -4.00 20.00 -4.23
C LYS A 117 -3.09 18.80 -4.58
N ASN A 118 -2.52 18.13 -3.59
CA ASN A 118 -2.02 16.75 -3.70
C ASN A 118 -2.32 16.05 -2.37
N LEU A 119 -3.25 15.10 -2.37
CA LEU A 119 -3.72 14.36 -1.20
C LEU A 119 -2.78 13.19 -0.87
N ILE A 120 -2.02 12.64 -1.84
CA ILE A 120 -1.14 11.47 -1.67
C ILE A 120 0.09 11.56 -2.59
N GLN A 121 1.29 11.59 -2.01
CA GLN A 121 2.55 11.54 -2.76
C GLN A 121 3.40 10.36 -2.25
N LEU A 122 3.60 9.36 -3.09
CA LEU A 122 4.56 8.29 -2.87
C LEU A 122 5.97 8.87 -2.90
N VAL A 123 6.75 8.57 -1.88
CA VAL A 123 8.13 9.05 -1.75
C VAL A 123 9.09 7.87 -1.88
N TRP A 124 10.00 7.95 -2.85
CA TRP A 124 11.08 6.99 -2.99
C TRP A 124 12.04 7.08 -1.81
N GLN A 125 12.43 5.93 -1.27
CA GLN A 125 13.43 5.80 -0.21
C GLN A 125 14.56 4.89 -0.67
N GLU A 126 15.78 5.16 -0.20
CA GLU A 126 16.99 4.38 -0.56
C GLU A 126 16.88 2.89 -0.21
N ASN A 127 16.07 2.54 0.80
CA ASN A 127 15.84 1.15 1.23
C ASN A 127 14.96 0.33 0.25
N PHE A 128 14.43 0.96 -0.80
CA PHE A 128 13.78 0.29 -1.92
C PHE A 128 14.75 -0.08 -3.04
N ASN A 129 16.02 0.36 -2.98
CA ASN A 129 17.01 -0.10 -3.94
C ASN A 129 17.34 -1.58 -3.67
N CYS A 130 17.11 -2.42 -4.68
CA CYS A 130 17.53 -3.81 -4.70
C CYS A 130 19.01 -3.98 -5.08
N GLY A 131 19.64 -2.91 -5.59
CA GLY A 131 21.03 -2.91 -6.04
C GLY A 131 21.22 -3.31 -7.50
N ASN A 132 20.14 -3.62 -8.23
CA ASN A 132 20.16 -3.74 -9.68
C ASN A 132 19.76 -2.38 -10.30
N PRO A 133 20.64 -1.72 -11.09
CA PRO A 133 20.37 -0.39 -11.63
C PRO A 133 19.13 -0.29 -12.52
N LEU A 134 18.77 -1.37 -13.22
CA LEU A 134 17.59 -1.41 -14.09
C LEU A 134 16.31 -1.46 -13.27
N ILE A 135 16.22 -2.41 -12.33
CA ILE A 135 15.05 -2.57 -11.44
C ILE A 135 14.84 -1.29 -10.62
N ASP A 136 15.91 -0.74 -10.03
CA ASP A 136 15.81 0.47 -9.21
C ASP A 136 15.36 1.69 -10.02
N ALA A 137 15.78 1.80 -11.29
CA ALA A 137 15.32 2.86 -12.19
C ALA A 137 13.84 2.70 -12.55
N GLN A 138 13.41 1.49 -12.86
CA GLN A 138 12.00 1.18 -13.18
C GLN A 138 11.08 1.42 -11.98
N HIS A 139 11.51 1.03 -10.79
CA HIS A 139 10.75 1.28 -9.57
C HIS A 139 10.52 2.78 -9.34
N ARG A 140 11.58 3.60 -9.49
CA ARG A 140 11.45 5.06 -9.39
C ARG A 140 10.50 5.64 -10.44
N GLU A 141 10.57 5.13 -11.67
CA GLU A 141 9.70 5.55 -12.75
C GLU A 141 8.23 5.20 -12.45
N LEU A 142 7.94 3.98 -11.98
CA LEU A 142 6.59 3.56 -11.57
C LEU A 142 6.05 4.39 -10.42
N PHE A 143 6.88 4.75 -9.43
CA PHE A 143 6.50 5.67 -8.36
C PHE A 143 6.11 7.05 -8.90
N GLN A 144 6.93 7.60 -9.81
CA GLN A 144 6.66 8.91 -10.41
C GLN A 144 5.37 8.90 -11.24
N MET A 145 5.18 7.88 -12.10
CA MET A 145 3.97 7.73 -12.91
C MET A 145 2.72 7.56 -12.04
N THR A 146 2.84 6.84 -10.93
CA THR A 146 1.74 6.68 -9.96
C THR A 146 1.39 8.03 -9.32
N ASN A 147 2.39 8.80 -8.88
CA ASN A 147 2.16 10.15 -8.35
C ASN A 147 1.49 11.08 -9.36
N ASP A 148 1.97 11.07 -10.60
CA ASP A 148 1.42 11.89 -11.68
C ASP A 148 -0.04 11.53 -11.97
N LEU A 149 -0.37 10.23 -11.92
CA LEU A 149 -1.73 9.74 -12.09
C LEU A 149 -2.63 10.13 -10.91
N LEU A 150 -2.15 10.00 -9.66
CA LEU A 150 -2.90 10.40 -8.47
C LEU A 150 -3.19 11.91 -8.47
N GLY A 151 -2.20 12.75 -8.78
CA GLY A 151 -2.40 14.19 -8.91
C GLY A 151 -3.36 14.56 -10.06
N ALA A 152 -3.32 13.83 -11.18
CA ALA A 152 -4.28 14.03 -12.27
C ALA A 152 -5.72 13.71 -11.87
N ILE A 153 -5.93 12.62 -11.11
CA ILE A 153 -7.25 12.23 -10.59
C ILE A 153 -7.81 13.31 -9.64
N GLU A 154 -6.98 13.86 -8.77
CA GLU A 154 -7.40 14.83 -7.74
C GLU A 154 -7.69 16.24 -8.27
N SER A 155 -7.01 16.64 -9.35
CA SER A 155 -7.16 17.96 -9.95
C SER A 155 -8.49 18.14 -10.71
N SER A 156 -9.31 17.09 -10.86
CA SER A 156 -10.57 17.11 -11.63
C SER A 156 -10.40 17.69 -13.04
N THR A 157 -9.23 17.47 -13.65
CA THR A 157 -8.98 17.87 -15.03
C THR A 157 -9.88 17.04 -15.97
N PRO A 158 -10.57 17.64 -16.95
CA PRO A 158 -11.54 16.91 -17.75
C PRO A 158 -10.88 15.75 -18.51
N ASN A 159 -11.21 14.52 -18.10
CA ASN A 159 -11.11 13.15 -18.67
C ASN A 159 -10.17 12.77 -19.83
N PHE A 160 -9.47 13.69 -20.50
CA PHE A 160 -8.75 13.38 -21.75
C PHE A 160 -7.34 12.81 -21.55
N ASN A 161 -6.86 12.64 -20.32
CA ASN A 161 -5.48 12.19 -20.07
C ASN A 161 -5.35 11.07 -19.02
N ILE A 162 -6.41 10.74 -18.26
CA ILE A 162 -6.31 9.70 -17.20
C ILE A 162 -6.20 8.30 -17.81
N ALA A 163 -7.03 7.97 -18.81
CA ALA A 163 -6.97 6.67 -19.48
C ALA A 163 -5.62 6.42 -20.19
N GLU A 164 -5.04 7.47 -20.79
CA GLU A 164 -3.71 7.41 -21.41
C GLU A 164 -2.61 7.19 -20.36
N ARG A 165 -2.66 7.92 -19.23
CA ARG A 165 -1.74 7.73 -18.09
C ARG A 165 -1.83 6.33 -17.50
N VAL A 166 -3.04 5.82 -17.29
CA VAL A 166 -3.26 4.44 -16.82
C VAL A 166 -2.67 3.46 -17.84
N THR A 167 -2.97 3.61 -19.13
CA THR A 167 -2.46 2.72 -20.18
C THR A 167 -0.93 2.72 -20.22
N HIS A 168 -0.31 3.89 -20.13
CA HIS A 168 1.15 4.01 -20.10
C HIS A 168 1.75 3.37 -18.85
N LEU A 169 1.22 3.67 -17.66
CA LEU A 169 1.67 3.09 -16.40
C LEU A 169 1.59 1.56 -16.44
N LEU A 170 0.47 1.00 -16.93
CA LEU A 170 0.30 -0.45 -17.03
C LEU A 170 1.29 -1.09 -18.01
N LYS A 171 1.63 -0.40 -19.09
CA LYS A 171 2.66 -0.85 -20.03
C LYS A 171 4.04 -0.90 -19.38
N GLU A 172 4.42 0.13 -18.64
CA GLU A 172 5.72 0.17 -17.95
C GLU A 172 5.78 -0.84 -16.79
N LEU A 173 4.67 -1.05 -16.09
CA LEU A 173 4.57 -2.10 -15.06
C LEU A 173 4.84 -3.49 -15.65
N LEU A 174 4.28 -3.78 -16.83
CA LEU A 174 4.51 -5.07 -17.50
C LEU A 174 5.93 -5.24 -18.01
N LYS A 175 6.51 -4.16 -18.52
CA LYS A 175 7.91 -4.16 -18.92
C LYS A 175 8.81 -4.46 -17.71
N HIS A 176 8.52 -3.84 -16.58
CA HIS A 176 9.23 -4.06 -15.34
C HIS A 176 9.15 -5.54 -14.88
N PHE A 177 7.95 -6.13 -14.84
CA PHE A 177 7.80 -7.56 -14.50
C PHE A 177 8.63 -8.48 -15.39
N HIS A 178 8.64 -8.22 -16.71
CA HIS A 178 9.42 -9.00 -17.65
C HIS A 178 10.93 -8.88 -17.42
N ASP A 179 11.42 -7.66 -17.24
CA ASP A 179 12.84 -7.40 -17.02
C ASP A 179 13.30 -8.00 -15.67
N GLU A 180 12.47 -7.89 -14.64
CA GLU A 180 12.73 -8.48 -13.33
C GLU A 180 12.78 -10.01 -13.40
N GLU A 181 11.79 -10.66 -14.00
CA GLU A 181 11.78 -12.13 -14.15
C GLU A 181 13.02 -12.64 -14.89
N ALA A 182 13.47 -11.92 -15.93
CA ALA A 182 14.70 -12.25 -16.64
C ALA A 182 15.94 -12.14 -15.74
N ILE A 183 16.00 -11.12 -14.89
CA ILE A 183 17.07 -10.94 -13.90
C ILE A 183 17.02 -12.05 -12.85
N LEU A 184 15.83 -12.36 -12.31
CA LEU A 184 15.62 -13.40 -11.30
C LEU A 184 15.99 -14.79 -11.83
N GLU A 185 15.73 -15.08 -13.10
CA GLU A 185 16.21 -16.31 -13.77
C GLU A 185 17.74 -16.32 -13.87
N ALA A 186 18.35 -15.21 -14.29
CA ALA A 186 19.80 -15.11 -14.47
C ALA A 186 20.58 -15.27 -13.14
N VAL A 187 20.05 -14.74 -12.03
CA VAL A 187 20.62 -14.91 -10.69
C VAL A 187 20.17 -16.20 -9.99
N GLN A 188 19.41 -17.05 -10.68
CA GLN A 188 18.88 -18.33 -10.19
C GLN A 188 18.12 -18.19 -8.87
N PHE A 189 17.30 -17.13 -8.74
CA PHE A 189 16.48 -16.91 -7.55
C PHE A 189 15.56 -18.13 -7.32
N PRO A 190 15.59 -18.77 -6.13
CA PRO A 190 14.86 -20.01 -5.88
C PRO A 190 13.34 -19.88 -6.05
N ASP A 191 12.78 -18.76 -5.58
CA ASP A 191 11.33 -18.54 -5.55
C ASP A 191 10.80 -17.80 -6.78
N ARG A 192 11.59 -17.72 -7.87
CA ARG A 192 11.22 -16.98 -9.08
C ARG A 192 9.89 -17.42 -9.71
N LYS A 193 9.50 -18.69 -9.57
CA LYS A 193 8.20 -19.18 -10.06
C LYS A 193 7.04 -18.59 -9.26
N LEU A 194 7.15 -18.57 -7.93
CA LEU A 194 6.15 -17.96 -7.06
C LEU A 194 6.06 -16.44 -7.32
N HIS A 195 7.21 -15.81 -7.56
CA HIS A 195 7.27 -14.40 -7.92
C HIS A 195 6.53 -14.11 -9.23
N ALA A 196 6.80 -14.90 -10.29
CA ALA A 196 6.11 -14.79 -11.58
C ALA A 196 4.59 -15.06 -11.49
N GLU A 197 4.15 -15.90 -10.56
CA GLU A 197 2.72 -16.11 -10.28
C GLU A 197 2.05 -14.84 -9.70
N GLU A 198 2.72 -14.11 -8.81
CA GLU A 198 2.23 -12.81 -8.31
C GLU A 198 2.22 -11.75 -9.43
N HIS A 199 3.24 -11.70 -10.30
CA HIS A 199 3.21 -10.84 -11.49
C HIS A 199 2.04 -11.15 -12.41
N ALA A 200 1.78 -12.43 -12.70
CA ALA A 200 0.65 -12.86 -13.50
C ALA A 200 -0.68 -12.43 -12.87
N ARG A 201 -0.82 -12.53 -11.54
CA ARG A 201 -2.01 -12.06 -10.81
C ARG A 201 -2.19 -10.53 -10.93
N LEU A 202 -1.14 -9.75 -10.72
CA LEU A 202 -1.16 -8.29 -10.83
C LEU A 202 -1.47 -7.85 -12.27
N TYR A 203 -0.93 -8.55 -13.27
CA TYR A 203 -1.24 -8.32 -14.67
C TYR A 203 -2.72 -8.56 -15.01
N GLN A 204 -3.29 -9.68 -14.56
CA GLN A 204 -4.72 -9.93 -14.79
C GLN A 204 -5.58 -8.83 -14.16
N LYS A 205 -5.22 -8.40 -12.95
CA LYS A 205 -5.92 -7.30 -12.26
C LYS A 205 -5.80 -5.97 -13.02
N SER A 206 -4.64 -5.70 -13.60
CA SER A 206 -4.44 -4.48 -14.40
C SER A 206 -5.30 -4.45 -15.67
N LEU A 207 -5.45 -5.59 -16.35
CA LEU A 207 -6.34 -5.72 -17.51
C LEU A 207 -7.82 -5.54 -17.15
N GLU A 208 -8.25 -5.98 -15.96
CA GLU A 208 -9.59 -5.70 -15.45
C GLU A 208 -9.81 -4.20 -15.24
N LEU A 209 -8.88 -3.54 -14.56
CA LEU A 209 -8.98 -2.10 -14.27
C LEU A 209 -8.94 -1.25 -15.54
N ALA A 210 -8.07 -1.58 -16.49
CA ALA A 210 -8.01 -0.90 -17.79
C ALA A 210 -9.34 -0.97 -18.54
N ARG A 211 -10.03 -2.11 -18.50
CA ARG A 211 -11.37 -2.27 -19.11
C ARG A 211 -12.42 -1.40 -18.42
N MET A 212 -12.36 -1.28 -17.10
CA MET A 212 -13.28 -0.44 -16.32
C MET A 212 -13.04 1.06 -16.54
N PHE A 213 -11.85 1.43 -17.03
CA PHE A 213 -11.47 2.82 -17.30
C PHE A 213 -12.09 3.43 -18.56
N ASN A 214 -12.54 2.59 -19.48
CA ASN A 214 -13.23 3.03 -20.69
C ASN A 214 -14.73 3.32 -20.45
N ALA A 215 -15.19 3.29 -19.18
CA ALA A 215 -16.58 3.58 -18.80
C ALA A 215 -16.75 5.04 -18.31
N ASP A 216 -17.97 5.57 -18.39
CA ASP A 216 -18.30 6.97 -18.03
C ASP A 216 -18.02 7.34 -16.56
N ASN A 217 -17.83 6.34 -15.68
CA ASN A 217 -17.55 6.53 -14.25
C ASN A 217 -16.53 5.49 -13.74
N PRO A 218 -15.22 5.72 -13.94
CA PRO A 218 -14.20 4.76 -13.55
C PRO A 218 -14.13 4.59 -12.01
N PRO A 219 -13.85 3.38 -11.51
CA PRO A 219 -13.79 3.10 -10.07
C PRO A 219 -12.46 3.60 -9.46
N LEU A 220 -12.35 4.91 -9.24
CA LEU A 220 -11.10 5.56 -8.78
C LEU A 220 -10.51 4.92 -7.51
N GLY A 221 -11.35 4.48 -6.57
CA GLY A 221 -10.90 3.79 -5.35
C GLY A 221 -10.22 2.44 -5.61
N GLU A 222 -10.62 1.72 -6.65
CA GLU A 222 -10.01 0.42 -7.01
C GLU A 222 -8.64 0.61 -7.67
N ILE A 223 -8.44 1.67 -8.46
CA ILE A 223 -7.10 2.01 -8.97
C ILE A 223 -6.20 2.38 -7.80
N TYR A 224 -6.71 3.22 -6.90
CA TYR A 224 -5.93 3.71 -5.78
C TYR A 224 -5.38 2.53 -4.97
N LYS A 225 -6.27 1.60 -4.62
CA LYS A 225 -5.90 0.34 -3.96
C LYS A 225 -4.90 -0.47 -4.79
N PHE A 226 -5.13 -0.65 -6.08
CA PHE A 226 -4.25 -1.44 -6.92
C PHE A 226 -2.83 -0.85 -7.00
N LEU A 227 -2.70 0.45 -7.31
CA LEU A 227 -1.40 1.09 -7.50
C LEU A 227 -0.64 1.27 -6.19
N VAL A 228 -1.28 1.84 -5.17
CA VAL A 228 -0.60 2.19 -3.93
C VAL A 228 -0.38 0.96 -3.05
N TYR A 229 -1.40 0.10 -2.93
CA TYR A 229 -1.33 -1.02 -2.00
C TYR A 229 -0.83 -2.30 -2.67
N GLU A 230 -1.41 -2.73 -3.80
CA GLU A 230 -1.03 -4.03 -4.38
C GLU A 230 0.32 -3.99 -5.11
N VAL A 231 0.58 -2.93 -5.89
CA VAL A 231 1.84 -2.79 -6.64
C VAL A 231 2.94 -2.21 -5.75
N VAL A 232 2.76 -1.01 -5.20
CA VAL A 232 3.85 -0.33 -4.49
C VAL A 232 4.13 -0.97 -3.12
N PHE A 233 3.11 -1.16 -2.28
CA PHE A 233 3.35 -1.63 -0.92
C PHE A 233 3.55 -3.15 -0.84
N ARG A 234 2.62 -3.95 -1.39
CA ARG A 234 2.63 -5.40 -1.23
C ARG A 234 3.66 -6.09 -2.13
N HIS A 235 3.85 -5.60 -3.34
CA HIS A 235 4.81 -6.19 -4.26
C HIS A 235 6.18 -5.52 -4.10
N MET A 236 6.33 -4.26 -4.51
CA MET A 236 7.64 -3.60 -4.52
C MET A 236 8.27 -3.45 -3.13
N ALA A 237 7.50 -3.07 -2.11
CA ALA A 237 8.03 -2.88 -0.77
C ALA A 237 8.09 -4.16 0.08
N LEU A 238 7.48 -5.28 -0.32
CA LEU A 238 7.47 -6.51 0.48
C LEU A 238 7.94 -7.73 -0.31
N ALA A 239 7.28 -8.08 -1.42
CA ALA A 239 7.65 -9.24 -2.23
C ALA A 239 9.07 -9.09 -2.80
N ASP A 240 9.42 -7.94 -3.33
CA ASP A 240 10.69 -7.76 -4.05
C ASP A 240 11.89 -7.79 -3.10
N ARG A 241 11.69 -7.32 -1.87
CA ARG A 241 12.71 -7.37 -0.82
C ARG A 241 13.27 -8.78 -0.59
N THR A 242 12.51 -9.82 -0.91
CA THR A 242 12.94 -11.22 -0.77
C THR A 242 14.16 -11.55 -1.64
N PHE A 243 14.29 -10.93 -2.82
CA PHE A 243 15.41 -11.18 -3.73
C PHE A 243 16.57 -10.19 -3.60
N TYR A 244 16.44 -9.10 -2.83
CA TYR A 244 17.47 -8.02 -2.75
C TYR A 244 18.83 -8.59 -2.33
N SER A 245 18.83 -9.47 -1.33
CA SER A 245 20.07 -10.11 -0.85
C SER A 245 20.71 -11.05 -1.88
N PHE A 246 19.95 -11.56 -2.84
CA PHE A 246 20.45 -12.42 -3.92
C PHE A 246 21.06 -11.57 -5.04
N ILE A 247 20.37 -10.50 -5.44
CA ILE A 247 20.89 -9.55 -6.43
C ILE A 247 22.19 -8.90 -5.92
N GLY A 248 22.22 -8.46 -4.66
CA GLY A 248 23.40 -7.83 -4.05
C GLY A 248 24.61 -8.77 -3.91
N LYS A 249 24.40 -10.08 -3.75
CA LYS A 249 25.50 -11.07 -3.69
C LYS A 249 26.12 -11.29 -5.07
N VAL A 250 25.29 -11.45 -6.10
CA VAL A 250 25.77 -11.70 -7.47
C VAL A 250 26.51 -10.49 -8.04
N THR A 251 26.08 -9.26 -7.74
CA THR A 251 26.80 -8.05 -8.15
C THR A 251 28.17 -7.94 -7.46
N ALA A 252 28.26 -8.26 -6.17
CA ALA A 252 29.52 -8.28 -5.44
C ALA A 252 30.48 -9.37 -5.96
N GLU A 253 29.97 -10.58 -6.25
CA GLU A 253 30.75 -11.67 -6.82
C GLU A 253 31.23 -11.38 -8.25
N ASN A 254 30.40 -10.76 -9.10
CA ASN A 254 30.78 -10.36 -10.45
C ASN A 254 31.80 -9.21 -10.48
N MET A 255 31.75 -8.30 -9.50
CA MET A 255 32.79 -7.26 -9.32
C MET A 255 34.11 -7.87 -8.83
N ALA A 256 34.06 -8.89 -7.96
CA ALA A 256 35.25 -9.60 -7.49
C ALA A 256 35.88 -10.50 -8.57
N ALA A 257 35.10 -10.98 -9.54
CA ALA A 257 35.55 -11.84 -10.63
C ALA A 257 36.12 -11.09 -11.86
N SER A 258 36.02 -9.76 -11.91
CA SER A 258 36.65 -8.98 -13.00
C SER A 258 38.17 -8.90 -12.79
N PRO A 259 39.01 -9.43 -13.71
CA PRO A 259 40.45 -9.40 -13.54
C PRO A 259 40.93 -7.96 -13.61
N SER A 260 41.63 -7.52 -12.56
CA SER A 260 42.37 -6.27 -12.53
C SER A 260 43.28 -6.18 -13.75
N GLN A 261 42.96 -5.27 -14.68
CA GLN A 261 43.87 -4.97 -15.77
C GLN A 261 45.17 -4.39 -15.18
N PRO A 262 46.34 -4.97 -15.51
CA PRO A 262 47.61 -4.43 -15.05
C PRO A 262 47.92 -3.11 -15.76
N SER A 263 48.54 -2.22 -14.99
CA SER A 263 48.88 -0.82 -15.26
C SER A 263 49.68 -0.56 -16.53
#